data_AF-A0A0L8H1F6-F1
#
_entry.id   AF-A0A0L8H1F6-F1
#
_cell.length_a   1.000
_cell.length_b   1.000
_cell.length_c   1.000
_cell.angle_alpha   90.00
_cell.angle_beta   90.00
_cell.angle_gamma   90.00
#
_symmetry.space_group_name_H-M   'P 1'
#
loop_
_entity.id
_entity.type
_entity.pdbx_description
1 polymer ?
#
loop_
_entity_poly.entity_id
_entity_poly.type
_entity_poly.pdbx_seq_one_letter_code
_entity_poly.pdbx_strand_id
1 'polypeptide(L)'
;VTQNSKGNTNINSYVLAANVPNIRIINLDEPVKISFDLIHQNAANPECVYWDESPGEDPRWSTKGCKISDYVPGKKVVCSCDHLASFALLMVEVLVMR
;
A
#
# COMPACT_ATOMS: atom_id res chain seq x y z
N VAL A 1 3.39 -27.96 16.74
CA VAL A 1 3.84 -27.45 15.43
C VAL A 1 2.62 -26.86 14.72
N THR A 2 2.30 -25.60 14.98
CA THR A 2 1.23 -24.90 14.26
C THR A 2 1.87 -24.18 13.08
N GLN A 3 1.74 -24.75 11.88
CA GLN A 3 2.06 -24.02 10.66
C GLN A 3 0.99 -22.95 10.47
N ASN A 4 1.29 -21.75 10.96
CA ASN A 4 0.54 -20.55 10.63
C ASN A 4 0.84 -20.27 9.15
N SER A 5 -0.07 -20.65 8.26
CA SER A 5 0.01 -20.28 6.84
C SER A 5 -0.12 -18.76 6.78
N LYS A 6 1.02 -18.06 6.92
CA LYS A 6 1.15 -16.68 6.48
C LYS A 6 0.96 -16.75 4.97
N GLY A 7 -0.23 -16.40 4.49
CA GLY A 7 -0.37 -16.04 3.08
C GLY A 7 0.71 -15.00 2.76
N ASN A 8 1.43 -15.18 1.67
CA ASN A 8 2.49 -14.25 1.29
C ASN A 8 1.83 -12.91 0.95
N THR A 9 2.08 -11.88 1.76
CA THR A 9 1.70 -10.51 1.43
C THR A 9 2.67 -9.98 0.37
N ASN A 10 2.14 -9.57 -0.78
CA ASN A 10 2.93 -9.09 -1.91
C ASN A 10 2.44 -7.71 -2.34
N ILE A 11 3.33 -6.96 -2.99
CA ILE A 11 2.94 -5.72 -3.68
C ILE A 11 2.08 -6.13 -4.89
N ASN A 12 0.84 -5.65 -4.91
CA ASN A 12 -0.17 -5.98 -5.90
C ASN A 12 -0.56 -4.77 -6.77
N SER A 13 0.40 -3.87 -6.99
CA SER A 13 0.26 -2.69 -7.84
C SER A 13 1.62 -2.30 -8.44
N TYR A 14 1.60 -1.40 -9.41
CA TYR A 14 2.80 -0.61 -9.71
C TYR A 14 3.08 0.39 -8.57
N VAL A 15 4.34 0.77 -8.41
CA VAL A 15 4.75 1.81 -7.47
C VAL A 15 4.51 3.17 -8.11
N LEU A 16 3.80 4.06 -7.42
CA LEU A 16 3.56 5.43 -7.85
C LEU A 16 4.31 6.38 -6.92
N ALA A 17 5.12 7.29 -7.47
CA ALA A 17 5.88 8.24 -6.67
C ALA A 17 5.40 9.68 -6.92
N ALA A 18 5.16 10.41 -5.84
CA ALA A 18 4.91 11.84 -5.85
C ALA A 18 5.80 12.44 -4.76
N ASN A 19 6.80 13.23 -5.15
CA ASN A 19 7.78 13.82 -4.23
C ASN A 19 8.23 15.19 -4.73
N VAL A 20 8.62 16.07 -3.81
CA VAL A 20 9.30 17.33 -4.12
C VAL A 20 10.76 17.20 -3.70
N PRO A 21 11.75 17.47 -4.58
CA PRO A 21 13.16 17.29 -4.27
C PRO A 21 13.56 18.01 -2.97
N ASN A 22 14.23 17.30 -2.07
CA ASN A 22 14.74 17.80 -0.77
C ASN A 22 13.69 18.35 0.20
N ILE A 23 12.40 18.08 -0.02
CA ILE A 23 11.31 18.52 0.88
C ILE A 23 10.47 17.31 1.28
N ARG A 24 10.36 17.10 2.60
CA ARG A 24 9.42 16.13 3.16
C ARG A 24 8.08 16.82 3.40
N ILE A 25 7.03 16.33 2.74
CA ILE A 25 5.67 16.85 2.86
C ILE A 25 4.85 15.82 3.63
N ILE A 26 4.39 16.20 4.82
CA ILE A 26 3.64 15.36 5.77
C ILE A 26 2.49 16.17 6.39
N ASN A 27 1.51 15.48 6.99
CA ASN A 27 0.34 16.09 7.63
C ASN A 27 -0.43 17.04 6.69
N LEU A 28 -0.64 16.61 5.44
CA LEU A 28 -1.48 17.33 4.48
C LEU A 28 -2.91 17.46 5.01
N ASP A 29 -3.44 18.69 5.03
CA ASP A 29 -4.84 18.94 5.40
C ASP A 29 -5.81 18.23 4.45
N GLU A 30 -5.47 18.21 3.16
CA GLU A 30 -6.14 17.40 2.14
C GLU A 30 -5.24 16.25 1.69
N PRO A 31 -5.52 15.00 2.12
CA PRO A 31 -4.74 13.83 1.73
C PRO A 31 -4.73 13.59 0.21
N VAL A 32 -3.61 13.09 -0.31
CA VAL A 32 -3.54 12.66 -1.71
C VAL A 32 -4.36 11.38 -1.91
N LYS A 33 -5.16 11.37 -2.98
CA LYS A 33 -5.93 10.19 -3.40
C LYS A 33 -5.21 9.47 -4.53
N ILE A 34 -4.93 8.20 -4.32
CA ILE A 34 -4.15 7.37 -5.23
C ILE A 34 -5.01 6.15 -5.60
N SER A 35 -5.29 5.97 -6.89
CA SER A 35 -6.05 4.83 -7.38
C SER A 35 -5.10 3.77 -7.93
N PHE A 36 -5.19 2.55 -7.41
CA PHE A 36 -4.44 1.39 -7.88
C PHE A 36 -5.38 0.37 -8.52
N ASP A 37 -5.04 -0.08 -9.72
CA ASP A 37 -5.59 -1.30 -10.30
C ASP A 37 -4.80 -2.51 -9.76
N LEU A 38 -5.50 -3.62 -9.53
CA LEU A 38 -4.87 -4.84 -9.01
C LEU A 38 -4.11 -5.57 -10.13
N ILE A 39 -2.85 -5.94 -9.87
CA ILE A 39 -2.09 -6.84 -10.75
C ILE A 39 -2.68 -8.26 -10.70
N HIS A 40 -2.97 -8.74 -9.49
CA HIS A 40 -3.58 -10.03 -9.20
C HIS A 40 -4.99 -9.82 -8.62
N GLN A 41 -6.00 -10.24 -9.37
CA GLN A 41 -7.41 -10.06 -9.00
C GLN A 41 -7.85 -11.00 -7.86
N ASN A 42 -7.15 -12.12 -7.66
CA ASN A 42 -7.41 -13.11 -6.60
C ASN A 42 -6.63 -12.79 -5.32
N ALA A 43 -6.54 -11.51 -4.96
CA ALA A 43 -5.89 -11.06 -3.74
C ALA A 43 -6.91 -10.42 -2.80
N ALA A 44 -6.68 -10.54 -1.51
CA ALA A 44 -7.52 -10.00 -0.45
C ALA A 44 -6.70 -9.15 0.53
N ASN A 45 -7.40 -8.54 1.48
CA ASN A 45 -6.79 -7.74 2.56
C ASN A 45 -5.87 -6.63 2.05
N PRO A 46 -6.42 -5.63 1.32
CA PRO A 46 -5.63 -4.51 0.86
C PRO A 46 -5.07 -3.69 2.01
N GLU A 47 -3.81 -3.27 1.86
CA GLU A 47 -3.12 -2.32 2.72
C GLU A 47 -2.46 -1.26 1.84
N CYS A 48 -2.88 0.00 2.02
CA CYS A 48 -2.23 1.14 1.38
C CYS A 48 -0.92 1.43 2.09
N VAL A 49 0.19 1.42 1.36
CA VAL A 49 1.53 1.64 1.94
C VAL A 49 2.33 2.69 1.20
N TYR A 50 3.28 3.27 1.91
CA TYR A 50 4.36 4.08 1.35
C TYR A 50 5.72 3.52 1.76
N TRP A 51 6.75 3.86 0.98
CA TRP A 51 8.14 3.53 1.30
C TRP A 51 8.66 4.52 2.35
N ASP A 52 8.82 4.04 3.58
CA ASP A 52 9.27 4.84 4.71
C ASP A 52 10.79 4.80 4.83
N GLU A 53 11.42 5.96 4.69
CA GLU A 53 12.88 6.18 4.82
C GLU A 53 13.19 7.10 6.02
N SER A 54 12.40 6.99 7.09
CA SER A 54 12.61 7.74 8.32
C SER A 54 13.99 7.42 8.92
N PRO A 55 14.78 8.44 9.31
CA PRO A 55 16.11 8.22 9.89
C PRO A 55 16.04 7.37 11.16
N GLY A 56 16.93 6.39 11.27
CA GLY A 56 17.01 5.50 12.44
C GLY A 56 16.19 4.22 12.31
N GLU A 57 15.46 4.03 11.21
CA GLU A 57 14.79 2.77 10.90
C GLU A 57 15.25 2.20 9.55
N ASP A 58 15.22 0.89 9.40
CA ASP A 58 15.42 0.25 8.09
C ASP A 58 14.26 0.63 7.15
N PRO A 59 14.55 1.00 5.88
CA PRO A 59 13.52 1.30 4.91
C PRO A 59 12.52 0.16 4.74
N ARG A 60 11.24 0.49 4.81
CA ARG A 60 10.16 -0.51 4.75
C ARG A 60 8.89 0.07 4.16
N TRP A 61 8.02 -0.82 3.67
CA TRP A 61 6.63 -0.45 3.42
C TRP A 61 5.91 -0.21 4.74
N SER A 62 5.30 0.97 4.88
CA SER A 62 4.58 1.40 6.08
C SER A 62 3.16 1.83 5.71
N THR A 63 2.19 1.52 6.57
CA THR A 63 0.78 1.96 6.41
C THR A 63 0.51 3.31 7.08
N LYS A 64 1.47 3.87 7.82
CA LYS A 64 1.28 5.11 8.58
C LYS A 64 0.84 6.25 7.68
N GLY A 65 -0.17 7.00 8.09
CA GLY A 65 -0.67 8.14 7.31
C GLY A 65 -1.45 7.77 6.04
N CYS A 66 -1.54 6.48 5.68
CA CYS A 66 -2.30 5.98 4.54
C CYS A 66 -3.52 5.17 4.98
N LYS A 67 -4.66 5.36 4.29
CA LYS A 67 -5.92 4.66 4.56
C LYS A 67 -6.60 4.27 3.25
N ILE A 68 -7.40 3.21 3.28
CA ILE A 68 -8.30 2.89 2.17
C ILE A 68 -9.49 3.83 2.22
N SER A 69 -9.78 4.47 1.09
CA SER A 69 -10.93 5.35 0.90
C SER A 69 -12.04 4.72 0.07
N ASP A 70 -11.69 3.83 -0.87
CA ASP A 70 -12.62 3.03 -1.68
C ASP A 70 -11.97 1.69 -2.03
N TYR A 71 -12.76 0.62 -2.13
CA TYR A 71 -12.30 -0.70 -2.50
C TYR A 71 -13.36 -1.44 -3.32
N VAL A 72 -12.99 -1.83 -4.54
CA VAL A 72 -13.76 -2.72 -5.40
C VAL A 72 -13.00 -4.04 -5.53
N PRO A 73 -13.46 -5.13 -4.87
CA PRO A 73 -12.80 -6.42 -4.89
C PRO A 73 -12.45 -6.91 -6.30
N GLY A 74 -11.22 -7.38 -6.47
CA GLY A 74 -10.72 -7.88 -7.75
C GLY A 74 -10.52 -6.83 -8.85
N LYS A 75 -10.72 -5.54 -8.56
CA LYS A 75 -10.63 -4.47 -9.58
C LYS A 75 -9.71 -3.31 -9.19
N LYS A 76 -10.06 -2.55 -8.15
CA LYS A 76 -9.33 -1.33 -7.77
C LYS A 76 -9.35 -1.06 -6.27
N VAL A 77 -8.34 -0.38 -5.76
CA VAL A 77 -8.28 0.21 -4.41
C VAL A 77 -7.91 1.69 -4.54
N VAL A 78 -8.59 2.55 -3.80
CA VAL A 78 -8.23 3.97 -3.69
C VAL A 78 -7.69 4.26 -2.30
N CYS A 79 -6.43 4.66 -2.25
CA CYS A 79 -5.72 5.06 -1.05
C CYS A 79 -5.82 6.57 -0.82
N SER A 80 -5.86 6.97 0.44
CA SER A 80 -5.82 8.35 0.92
C SER A 80 -4.63 8.47 1.87
N CYS A 81 -3.60 9.24 1.49
CA CYS A 81 -2.37 9.39 2.26
C CYS A 81 -2.09 10.86 2.62
N ASP A 82 -1.67 11.15 3.85
CA ASP A 82 -1.44 12.50 4.38
C ASP A 82 -0.03 13.07 4.11
N HIS A 83 0.71 12.47 3.19
CA HIS A 83 2.09 12.83 2.87
C HIS A 83 2.40 12.53 1.41
N LEU A 84 3.56 13.00 0.93
CA LEU A 84 4.11 12.69 -0.39
C LEU A 84 5.29 11.71 -0.25
N ALA A 85 5.26 10.62 -1.00
CA ALA A 85 6.21 9.52 -0.95
C ALA A 85 6.14 8.65 -2.23
N SER A 86 6.77 7.47 -2.18
CA SER A 86 6.52 6.36 -3.10
C SER A 86 5.47 5.44 -2.48
N PHE A 87 4.40 5.14 -3.22
CA PHE A 87 3.22 4.43 -2.74
C PHE A 87 3.01 3.12 -3.48
N ALA A 88 2.41 2.16 -2.80
CA ALA A 88 2.02 0.88 -3.36
C ALA A 88 0.81 0.29 -2.61
N LEU A 89 0.29 -0.80 -3.17
CA LEU A 89 -0.77 -1.61 -2.56
C LEU A 89 -0.19 -2.96 -2.14
N LEU A 90 -0.23 -3.30 -0.86
CA LEU A 90 0.06 -4.65 -0.36
C LEU A 90 -1.24 -5.45 -0.28
N MET A 91 -1.21 -6.71 -0.72
CA MET A 91 -2.34 -7.64 -0.61
C MET A 91 -1.85 -9.06 -0.36
N VAL A 92 -2.72 -9.88 0.23
CA VAL A 92 -2.48 -11.31 0.44
C VAL A 92 -3.05 -12.09 -0.75
N GLU A 93 -2.22 -12.88 -1.41
CA GLU A 93 -2.69 -13.79 -2.45
C GLU A 93 -3.51 -14.92 -1.84
N VAL A 94 -4.73 -15.13 -2.35
CA VAL A 94 -5.62 -16.19 -1.87
C VAL A 94 -5.50 -17.40 -2.80
N LEU A 95 -4.83 -18.44 -2.32
CA LEU A 95 -4.75 -19.73 -3.01
C LEU A 95 -6.13 -20.40 -2.97
N VAL A 96 -6.86 -20.35 -4.08
CA VAL A 96 -8.04 -21.18 -4.27
C VAL A 96 -7.56 -22.60 -4.59
N MET A 97 -7.56 -23.48 -3.59
CA MET A 97 -7.42 -24.92 -3.85
C MET A 97 -8.66 -25.35 -4.63
N ARG A 98 -8.48 -25.62 -5.93
CA ARG A 98 -9.49 -26.27 -6.77
C ARG A 98 -9.45 -27.77 -6.55
#